data_AF-A0A964AKM4-F1
#
_entry.id   AF-A0A964AKM4-F1
#
_cell.length_a   1.000
_cell.length_b   1.000
_cell.length_c   1.000
_cell.angle_alpha   90.00
_cell.angle_beta   90.00
_cell.angle_gamma   90.00
#
_symmetry.space_group_name_H-M   'P 1'
#
loop_
_entity.id
_entity.type
_entity.pdbx_description
1 polymer ?
#
loop_
_entity_poly.entity_id
_entity_poly.type
_entity_poly.pdbx_seq_one_letter_code
_entity_poly.pdbx_strand_id
1 'polypeptide(L)'
;MNTGATLHLGVAEQGKVHALAGEHGEALRHYREALRMAIQAGDADVFSRHYTQCVLESLEHMGSWAEILAFCERAESWYAEHPPEHELACADYAAVLQRKGVVLLKAGRADEALAALQAAVARVPRGQLPLADGLIGWLRRRYLVQPKRLAHEQDRHRYFVVRADNVDPSRAIPLPEGIGPRP
;
A
#
# COMPACT_ATOMS: atom_id res chain seq x y z
N MET A 1 -32.01 3.78 9.62
CA MET A 1 -31.63 3.59 8.20
C MET A 1 -30.39 4.42 7.96
N ASN A 2 -29.22 3.80 7.85
CA ASN A 2 -27.93 4.49 7.70
C ASN A 2 -27.29 3.96 6.41
N THR A 3 -27.81 4.36 5.25
CA THR A 3 -27.76 3.51 4.03
C THR A 3 -27.17 4.22 2.81
N GLY A 4 -25.85 4.45 2.83
CA GLY A 4 -25.08 4.77 1.62
C GLY A 4 -23.66 5.24 1.92
N ALA A 5 -23.52 6.41 2.55
CA ALA A 5 -22.27 7.17 2.66
C ALA A 5 -21.21 6.60 3.61
N THR A 6 -21.47 5.47 4.28
CA THR A 6 -20.49 4.85 5.21
C THR A 6 -20.33 3.34 5.00
N LEU A 7 -21.01 2.78 4.00
CA LEU A 7 -20.96 1.33 3.75
C LEU A 7 -19.56 0.89 3.29
N HIS A 8 -18.88 1.70 2.49
CA HIS A 8 -17.51 1.45 2.06
C HIS A 8 -16.53 1.35 3.25
N LEU A 9 -16.79 2.06 4.37
CA LEU A 9 -15.98 1.94 5.59
C LEU A 9 -16.09 0.55 6.19
N GLY A 10 -17.31 0.04 6.36
CA GLY A 10 -17.51 -1.29 6.94
C GLY A 10 -17.01 -2.41 6.03
N VAL A 11 -17.17 -2.27 4.71
CA VAL A 11 -16.61 -3.21 3.73
C VAL A 11 -15.08 -3.21 3.79
N ALA A 12 -14.45 -2.03 3.84
CA ALA A 12 -13.00 -1.96 4.01
C ALA A 12 -12.55 -2.55 5.35
N GLU A 13 -13.30 -2.32 6.42
CA GLU A 13 -12.99 -2.87 7.74
C GLU A 13 -13.04 -4.40 7.75
N GLN A 14 -14.01 -5.00 7.04
CA GLN A 14 -14.02 -6.45 6.81
C GLN A 14 -12.78 -6.92 6.03
N GLY A 15 -12.35 -6.16 5.01
CA GLY A 15 -11.11 -6.44 4.31
C GLY A 15 -9.90 -6.50 5.24
N LYS A 16 -9.86 -5.61 6.26
CA LYS A 16 -8.80 -5.62 7.28
C LYS A 16 -8.85 -6.85 8.18
N VAL A 17 -10.05 -7.29 8.56
CA VAL A 17 -10.22 -8.53 9.31
C VAL A 17 -9.66 -9.72 8.53
N HIS A 18 -9.99 -9.85 7.24
CA HIS A 18 -9.42 -10.89 6.38
C HIS A 18 -7.90 -10.79 6.24
N ALA A 19 -7.37 -9.57 6.08
CA ALA A 19 -5.92 -9.36 5.98
C ALA A 19 -5.19 -9.79 7.27
N LEU A 20 -5.73 -9.50 8.46
CA LEU A 20 -5.17 -9.97 9.72
C LEU A 20 -5.26 -11.49 9.90
N ALA A 21 -6.24 -12.14 9.27
CA ALA A 21 -6.34 -13.59 9.21
C ALA A 21 -5.40 -14.23 8.16
N GLY A 22 -4.68 -13.43 7.36
CA GLY A 22 -3.83 -13.90 6.25
C GLY A 22 -4.62 -14.22 4.96
N GLU A 23 -5.93 -13.94 4.94
CA GLU A 23 -6.84 -14.20 3.82
C GLU A 23 -6.79 -13.06 2.79
N HIS A 24 -5.60 -12.77 2.26
CA HIS A 24 -5.36 -11.58 1.43
C HIS A 24 -6.17 -11.53 0.13
N GLY A 25 -6.61 -12.68 -0.40
CA GLY A 25 -7.52 -12.73 -1.55
C GLY A 25 -8.89 -12.14 -1.22
N GLU A 26 -9.47 -12.51 -0.08
CA GLU A 26 -10.74 -11.94 0.39
C GLU A 26 -10.56 -10.48 0.82
N ALA A 27 -9.44 -10.15 1.47
CA ALA A 27 -9.11 -8.77 1.81
C ALA A 27 -9.10 -7.87 0.56
N LEU A 28 -8.42 -8.31 -0.50
CA LEU A 28 -8.34 -7.60 -1.77
C LEU A 28 -9.71 -7.40 -2.43
N ARG A 29 -10.59 -8.40 -2.37
CA ARG A 29 -11.98 -8.31 -2.86
C ARG A 29 -12.73 -7.18 -2.14
N HIS A 30 -12.64 -7.15 -0.81
CA HIS A 30 -13.27 -6.12 0.02
C HIS A 30 -12.70 -4.72 -0.23
N TYR A 31 -11.38 -4.56 -0.31
CA TYR A 31 -10.78 -3.25 -0.53
C TYR A 31 -11.08 -2.66 -1.90
N ARG A 32 -11.07 -3.48 -2.96
CA ARG A 32 -11.43 -3.03 -4.31
C ARG A 32 -12.88 -2.56 -4.37
N GLU A 33 -13.77 -3.29 -3.70
CA GLU A 33 -15.18 -2.91 -3.63
C GLU A 33 -15.40 -1.64 -2.79
N ALA A 34 -14.75 -1.53 -1.63
CA ALA A 34 -14.78 -0.29 -0.84
C ALA A 34 -14.25 0.91 -1.63
N LEU A 35 -13.17 0.76 -2.39
CA LEU A 35 -12.64 1.80 -3.27
C LEU A 35 -13.64 2.19 -4.37
N ARG A 36 -14.27 1.20 -5.03
CA ARG A 36 -15.31 1.43 -6.04
C ARG A 36 -16.48 2.22 -5.46
N MET A 37 -16.93 1.86 -4.26
CA MET A 37 -18.04 2.52 -3.56
C MET A 37 -17.69 3.95 -3.15
N ALA A 38 -16.50 4.18 -2.59
CA ALA A 38 -16.05 5.52 -2.19
C ALA A 38 -15.96 6.47 -3.39
N ILE A 39 -15.41 5.99 -4.52
CA ILE A 39 -15.37 6.77 -5.77
C ILE A 39 -16.78 7.11 -6.26
N GLN A 40 -17.72 6.14 -6.23
CA GLN A 40 -19.10 6.36 -6.65
C GLN A 40 -19.88 7.33 -5.74
N ALA A 41 -19.58 7.32 -4.45
CA ALA A 41 -20.16 8.22 -3.48
C ALA A 41 -19.59 9.65 -3.55
N GLY A 42 -18.49 9.85 -4.30
CA GLY A 42 -17.77 11.12 -4.35
C GLY A 42 -17.09 11.46 -3.01
N ASP A 43 -16.75 10.44 -2.23
CA ASP A 43 -16.13 10.61 -0.92
C ASP A 43 -14.69 11.15 -1.03
N ALA A 44 -14.21 11.74 0.06
CA ALA A 44 -12.93 12.43 0.10
C ALA A 44 -11.73 11.54 -0.31
N ASP A 45 -10.75 12.13 -1.00
CA ASP A 45 -9.52 11.50 -1.48
C ASP A 45 -8.77 10.69 -0.39
N VAL A 46 -8.94 11.06 0.88
CA VAL A 46 -8.37 10.33 2.02
C VAL A 46 -8.78 8.86 2.07
N PHE A 47 -10.03 8.53 1.71
CA PHE A 47 -10.51 7.14 1.69
C PHE A 47 -9.93 6.37 0.52
N SER A 48 -9.94 6.98 -0.67
CA SER A 48 -9.34 6.40 -1.87
C SER A 48 -7.85 6.12 -1.68
N ARG A 49 -7.11 7.05 -1.06
CA ARG A 49 -5.70 6.86 -0.68
C ARG A 49 -5.53 5.68 0.28
N HIS A 50 -6.30 5.64 1.37
CA HIS A 50 -6.21 4.58 2.38
C HIS A 50 -6.53 3.19 1.80
N TYR A 51 -7.60 3.07 1.00
CA TYR A 51 -7.97 1.80 0.38
C TYR A 51 -6.95 1.34 -0.65
N THR A 52 -6.35 2.27 -1.39
CA THR A 52 -5.24 1.94 -2.29
C THR A 52 -4.06 1.35 -1.53
N GLN A 53 -3.70 1.90 -0.36
CA GLN A 53 -2.65 1.30 0.47
C GLN A 53 -3.02 -0.12 0.94
N CYS A 54 -4.26 -0.35 1.35
CA CYS A 54 -4.74 -1.68 1.76
C CYS A 54 -4.71 -2.70 0.60
N VAL A 55 -5.07 -2.28 -0.61
CA VAL A 55 -4.97 -3.08 -1.84
C VAL A 55 -3.52 -3.47 -2.10
N LEU A 56 -2.61 -2.49 -2.14
CA LEU A 56 -1.19 -2.71 -2.43
C LEU A 56 -0.53 -3.62 -1.38
N GLU A 57 -0.89 -3.46 -0.12
CA GLU A 57 -0.45 -4.33 0.96
C GLU A 57 -0.88 -5.79 0.74
N SER A 58 -2.14 -6.04 0.42
CA SER A 58 -2.63 -7.42 0.19
C SER A 58 -1.99 -8.04 -1.05
N LEU A 59 -1.82 -7.27 -2.13
CA LEU A 59 -1.04 -7.70 -3.30
C LEU A 59 0.40 -8.04 -2.91
N GLU A 60 1.01 -7.27 -2.01
CA GLU A 60 2.38 -7.49 -1.56
C GLU A 60 2.51 -8.78 -0.76
N HIS A 61 1.54 -9.09 0.10
CA HIS A 61 1.50 -10.36 0.82
C HIS A 61 1.22 -11.57 -0.08
N MET A 62 0.47 -11.38 -1.16
CA MET A 62 0.19 -12.42 -2.17
C MET A 62 1.34 -12.65 -3.15
N GLY A 63 2.40 -11.82 -3.10
CA GLY A 63 3.50 -11.89 -4.05
C GLY A 63 3.17 -11.37 -5.45
N SER A 64 2.11 -10.58 -5.59
CA SER A 64 1.63 -10.00 -6.84
C SER A 64 2.47 -8.78 -7.27
N TRP A 65 3.79 -8.98 -7.37
CA TRP A 65 4.78 -7.91 -7.61
C TRP A 65 4.52 -7.12 -8.89
N ALA A 66 4.16 -7.82 -9.97
CA ALA A 66 3.94 -7.20 -11.28
C ALA A 66 2.78 -6.19 -11.24
N GLU A 67 1.69 -6.49 -10.52
CA GLU A 67 0.55 -5.59 -10.39
C GLU A 67 0.91 -4.33 -9.59
N ILE A 68 1.70 -4.49 -8.52
CA ILE A 68 2.18 -3.35 -7.71
C ILE A 68 3.12 -2.47 -8.54
N LEU A 69 4.04 -3.07 -9.30
CA LEU A 69 4.96 -2.32 -10.16
C LEU A 69 4.21 -1.56 -11.25
N ALA A 70 3.20 -2.18 -11.89
CA ALA A 70 2.35 -1.50 -12.87
C ALA A 70 1.52 -0.36 -12.25
N PHE A 71 1.11 -0.48 -10.98
CA PHE A 71 0.53 0.63 -10.24
C PHE A 71 1.55 1.76 -10.02
N CYS A 72 2.75 1.43 -9.52
CA CYS A 72 3.81 2.41 -9.27
C CYS A 72 4.21 3.17 -10.54
N GLU A 73 4.34 2.48 -11.68
CA GLU A 73 4.67 3.07 -12.97
C GLU A 73 3.60 4.08 -13.42
N ARG A 74 2.30 3.74 -13.31
CA ARG A 74 1.21 4.66 -13.62
C ARG A 74 1.21 5.88 -12.69
N ALA A 75 1.46 5.67 -11.40
CA ALA A 75 1.56 6.76 -10.43
C ALA A 75 2.77 7.68 -10.73
N GLU A 76 3.92 7.11 -11.09
CA GLU A 76 5.10 7.87 -11.53
C GLU A 76 4.81 8.72 -12.77
N SER A 77 4.14 8.14 -13.79
CA SER A 77 3.70 8.90 -14.97
C SER A 77 2.76 10.04 -14.60
N TRP A 78 1.77 9.79 -13.73
CA TRP A 78 0.85 10.82 -13.27
C TRP A 78 1.58 11.97 -12.56
N TYR A 79 2.50 11.67 -11.63
CA TYR A 79 3.28 12.69 -10.93
C TYR A 79 4.34 13.37 -11.80
N ALA A 80 4.73 12.79 -12.94
CA ALA A 80 5.58 13.44 -13.91
C ALA A 80 4.81 14.52 -14.70
N GLU A 81 3.54 14.24 -15.03
CA GLU A 81 2.63 15.18 -15.68
C GLU A 81 2.04 16.21 -14.71
N HIS A 82 1.88 15.82 -13.44
CA HIS A 82 1.29 16.62 -12.37
C HIS A 82 2.27 16.66 -11.18
N PRO A 83 3.35 17.47 -11.26
CA PRO A 83 4.32 17.56 -10.19
C PRO A 83 3.65 17.92 -8.85
N PRO A 84 4.02 17.26 -7.73
CA PRO A 84 3.38 17.51 -6.45
C PRO A 84 3.67 18.94 -5.96
N GLU A 85 2.62 19.69 -5.64
CA GLU A 85 2.73 21.11 -5.27
C GLU A 85 2.83 21.35 -3.75
N HIS A 86 2.45 20.35 -2.94
CA HIS A 86 2.40 20.47 -1.48
C HIS A 86 2.98 19.24 -0.78
N GLU A 87 3.39 19.41 0.48
CA GLU A 87 4.09 18.38 1.27
C GLU A 87 3.34 17.05 1.30
N LEU A 88 2.01 17.09 1.41
CA LEU A 88 1.17 15.89 1.44
C LEU A 88 1.20 15.09 0.12
N ALA A 89 1.35 15.75 -1.03
CA ALA A 89 1.47 15.09 -2.33
C ALA A 89 2.90 14.55 -2.53
N CYS A 90 3.91 15.29 -2.07
CA CYS A 90 5.28 14.80 -2.02
C CYS A 90 5.41 13.53 -1.17
N ALA A 91 4.79 13.50 0.01
CA ALA A 91 4.79 12.35 0.90
C ALA A 91 4.11 11.13 0.27
N ASP A 92 3.01 11.33 -0.46
CA ASP A 92 2.35 10.26 -1.20
C ASP A 92 3.22 9.67 -2.29
N TYR A 93 3.82 10.53 -3.10
CA TYR A 93 4.69 10.05 -4.16
C TYR A 93 5.90 9.32 -3.57
N ALA A 94 6.46 9.84 -2.47
CA ALA A 94 7.52 9.16 -1.74
C ALA A 94 7.10 7.77 -1.26
N ALA A 95 5.88 7.61 -0.74
CA ALA A 95 5.35 6.32 -0.31
C ALA A 95 5.18 5.33 -1.49
N VAL A 96 4.73 5.81 -2.65
CA VAL A 96 4.66 5.00 -3.89
C VAL A 96 6.05 4.53 -4.32
N LEU A 97 7.04 5.41 -4.31
CA LEU A 97 8.42 5.07 -4.67
C LEU A 97 9.07 4.14 -3.64
N GLN A 98 8.78 4.31 -2.35
CA GLN A 98 9.23 3.39 -1.30
C GLN A 98 8.65 1.98 -1.52
N ARG A 99 7.33 1.88 -1.81
CA ARG A 99 6.64 0.62 -2.15
C ARG A 99 7.28 -0.05 -3.36
N LYS A 100 7.54 0.71 -4.44
CA LYS A 100 8.26 0.24 -5.63
C LYS A 100 9.62 -0.36 -5.26
N GLY A 101 10.42 0.38 -4.48
CA GLY A 101 11.73 -0.08 -4.01
C GLY A 101 11.66 -1.39 -3.23
N VAL A 102 10.74 -1.50 -2.27
CA VAL A 102 10.54 -2.71 -1.47
C VAL A 102 10.12 -3.90 -2.34
N VAL A 103 9.18 -3.71 -3.27
CA VAL A 103 8.71 -4.78 -4.17
C VAL A 103 9.80 -5.22 -5.13
N LEU A 104 10.61 -4.29 -5.65
CA LEU A 104 11.78 -4.61 -6.47
C LEU A 104 12.79 -5.46 -5.70
N LEU A 105 13.01 -5.20 -4.40
CA LEU A 105 13.85 -6.08 -3.57
C LEU A 105 13.27 -7.47 -3.43
N LYS A 106 11.96 -7.59 -3.19
CA LYS A 106 11.27 -8.89 -3.11
C LYS A 106 11.32 -9.65 -4.43
N ALA A 107 11.38 -8.93 -5.55
CA ALA A 107 11.56 -9.48 -6.89
C ALA A 107 13.04 -9.71 -7.29
N GLY A 108 14.01 -9.45 -6.42
CA GLY A 108 15.45 -9.65 -6.69
C GLY A 108 16.12 -8.58 -7.56
N ARG A 109 15.44 -7.45 -7.83
CA ARG A 109 15.90 -6.35 -8.69
C ARG A 109 16.57 -5.24 -7.86
N ALA A 110 17.73 -5.55 -7.30
CA ALA A 110 18.38 -4.71 -6.27
C ALA A 110 18.80 -3.30 -6.76
N ASP A 111 19.33 -3.17 -7.98
CA ASP A 111 19.79 -1.88 -8.50
C ASP A 111 18.61 -0.94 -8.78
N GLU A 112 17.54 -1.46 -9.34
CA GLU A 112 16.31 -0.71 -9.58
C GLU A 112 15.62 -0.34 -8.25
N ALA A 113 15.66 -1.25 -7.27
CA ALA A 113 15.18 -0.94 -5.93
C ALA A 113 15.95 0.23 -5.31
N LEU A 114 17.28 0.24 -5.44
CA LEU A 114 18.11 1.33 -4.93
C LEU A 114 17.72 2.66 -5.58
N ALA A 115 17.53 2.69 -6.90
CA ALA A 115 17.10 3.89 -7.62
C ALA A 115 15.73 4.38 -7.14
N ALA A 116 14.75 3.49 -6.99
CA ALA A 116 13.40 3.83 -6.52
C ALA A 116 13.42 4.37 -5.07
N LEU A 117 14.19 3.73 -4.17
CA LEU A 117 14.31 4.19 -2.78
C LEU A 117 15.02 5.55 -2.69
N GLN A 118 16.05 5.78 -3.51
CA GLN A 118 16.73 7.08 -3.58
C GLN A 118 15.80 8.18 -4.09
N ALA A 119 14.99 7.86 -5.11
CA ALA A 119 13.97 8.77 -5.59
C ALA A 119 12.92 9.08 -4.51
N ALA A 120 12.52 8.08 -3.71
CA ALA A 120 11.58 8.27 -2.61
C ALA A 120 12.10 9.25 -1.55
N VAL A 121 13.31 9.02 -1.03
CA VAL A 121 13.89 9.90 0.02
C VAL A 121 14.21 11.30 -0.47
N ALA A 122 14.37 11.50 -1.78
CA ALA A 122 14.56 12.82 -2.37
C ALA A 122 13.27 13.66 -2.42
N ARG A 123 12.09 13.06 -2.23
CA ARG A 123 10.80 13.78 -2.26
C ARG A 123 10.39 14.39 -0.93
N VAL A 124 11.01 13.96 0.17
CA VAL A 124 10.63 14.37 1.53
C VAL A 124 11.85 14.82 2.32
N PRO A 125 11.66 15.64 3.37
CA PRO A 125 12.74 15.96 4.29
C PRO A 125 13.44 14.71 4.82
N ARG A 126 14.75 14.82 5.03
CA ARG A 126 15.62 13.73 5.50
C ARG A 126 15.06 13.09 6.77
N GLY A 127 15.05 11.75 6.82
CA GLY A 127 14.60 10.98 7.97
C GLY A 127 13.10 10.70 8.03
N GLN A 128 12.30 11.21 7.09
CA GLN A 128 10.86 10.91 7.04
C GLN A 128 10.53 9.50 6.47
N LEU A 129 11.49 8.84 5.81
CA LEU A 129 11.35 7.47 5.30
C LEU A 129 12.45 6.57 5.87
N PRO A 130 12.39 6.25 7.19
CA PRO A 130 13.45 5.51 7.85
C PRO A 130 13.64 4.09 7.28
N LEU A 131 12.58 3.44 6.79
CA LEU A 131 12.68 2.17 6.09
C LEU A 131 13.51 2.31 4.81
N ALA A 132 13.19 3.30 3.97
CA ALA A 132 13.95 3.56 2.74
C ALA A 132 15.41 3.89 3.03
N ASP A 133 15.68 4.76 4.01
CA ASP A 133 17.04 5.10 4.44
C ASP A 133 17.84 3.85 4.87
N GLY A 134 17.23 2.98 5.66
CA GLY A 134 17.83 1.72 6.10
C GLY A 134 18.16 0.78 4.94
N LEU A 135 17.20 0.58 4.03
CA LEU A 135 17.35 -0.27 2.86
C LEU A 135 18.40 0.25 1.87
N ILE A 136 18.43 1.56 1.60
CA ILE A 136 19.49 2.21 0.82
C ILE A 136 20.85 1.92 1.44
N GLY A 137 20.95 2.01 2.76
CA GLY A 137 22.17 1.70 3.50
C GLY A 137 22.64 0.25 3.29
N TRP A 138 21.72 -0.71 3.25
CA TRP A 138 22.07 -2.11 2.99
C TRP A 138 22.52 -2.34 1.55
N LEU A 139 21.79 -1.77 0.59
CA LEU A 139 22.08 -1.92 -0.84
C LEU A 139 23.41 -1.29 -1.24
N ARG A 140 23.73 -0.11 -0.71
CA ARG A 140 25.04 0.52 -0.94
C ARG A 140 26.21 -0.30 -0.41
N ARG A 141 26.00 -1.07 0.65
CA ARG A 141 26.98 -2.00 1.22
C ARG A 141 26.93 -3.39 0.57
N ARG A 142 26.11 -3.57 -0.47
CA ARG A 142 25.89 -4.83 -1.19
C ARG A 142 25.48 -5.99 -0.26
N TYR A 143 24.73 -5.69 0.79
CA TYR A 143 24.20 -6.72 1.67
C TYR A 143 23.09 -7.50 0.98
N LEU A 144 23.08 -8.81 1.19
CA LEU A 144 21.94 -9.65 0.83
C LEU A 144 20.74 -9.25 1.71
N VAL A 145 19.69 -8.74 1.09
CA VAL A 145 18.43 -8.41 1.78
C VAL A 145 17.61 -9.69 1.93
N GLN A 146 17.75 -10.35 3.08
CA GLN A 146 16.97 -11.56 3.36
C GLN A 146 15.49 -11.21 3.57
N PRO A 147 14.53 -12.00 3.03
CA PRO A 147 13.10 -11.72 3.15
C PRO A 147 12.61 -11.54 4.59
N LYS A 148 13.10 -12.39 5.52
CA LYS A 148 12.76 -12.29 6.96
C LYS A 148 13.21 -10.96 7.56
N ARG A 149 14.41 -10.50 7.20
CA ARG A 149 14.97 -9.24 7.70
C ARG A 149 14.22 -8.04 7.12
N LEU A 150 13.88 -8.08 5.83
CA LEU A 150 13.05 -7.07 5.21
C LEU A 150 11.69 -6.98 5.89
N ALA A 151 11.01 -8.11 6.10
CA ALA A 151 9.72 -8.16 6.78
C ALA A 151 9.80 -7.57 8.21
N HIS A 152 10.87 -7.86 8.94
CA HIS A 152 11.10 -7.27 10.27
C HIS A 152 11.22 -5.74 10.22
N GLU A 153 11.97 -5.17 9.27
CA GLU A 153 12.06 -3.70 9.16
C GLU A 153 10.74 -3.07 8.67
N GLN A 154 10.00 -3.76 7.80
CA GLN A 154 8.66 -3.32 7.38
C GLN A 154 7.73 -3.19 8.60
N ASP A 155 7.71 -4.20 9.47
CA ASP A 155 6.93 -4.19 10.71
C ASP A 155 7.38 -3.08 11.65
N ARG A 156 8.69 -3.01 11.95
CA ARG A 156 9.29 -1.98 12.81
C ARG A 156 8.94 -0.56 12.38
N HIS A 157 8.90 -0.31 11.07
CA HIS A 157 8.61 1.00 10.51
C HIS A 157 7.13 1.22 10.16
N ARG A 158 6.23 0.34 10.60
CA ARG A 158 4.77 0.42 10.37
C ARG A 158 4.44 0.65 8.89
N TYR A 159 5.18 -0.02 8.02
CA TYR A 159 5.05 0.06 6.56
C TYR A 159 3.69 -0.41 6.04
N PHE A 160 3.08 -1.36 6.76
CA PHE A 160 1.74 -1.85 6.52
C PHE A 160 0.70 -1.06 7.32
N VAL A 161 -0.37 -0.69 6.64
CA VAL A 161 -1.46 0.14 7.19
C VAL A 161 -2.48 -0.69 7.95
N VAL A 162 -2.59 -1.99 7.67
CA VAL A 162 -3.48 -2.89 8.42
C VAL A 162 -2.73 -3.54 9.56
N ARG A 163 -3.17 -3.32 10.79
CA ARG A 163 -2.51 -3.82 11.99
C ARG A 163 -3.53 -4.15 13.07
N ALA A 164 -3.21 -5.13 13.92
CA ALA A 164 -4.11 -5.52 15.00
C ALA A 164 -4.51 -4.36 15.92
N ASP A 165 -3.67 -3.32 16.02
CA ASP A 165 -3.92 -2.13 16.85
C ASP A 165 -4.88 -1.09 16.23
N ASN A 166 -5.25 -1.23 14.95
CA ASN A 166 -6.07 -0.25 14.24
C ASN A 166 -7.24 -0.85 13.43
N VAL A 167 -7.55 -2.11 13.68
CA VAL A 167 -8.70 -2.82 13.10
C VAL A 167 -9.78 -2.98 14.16
N ASP A 168 -11.02 -2.65 13.79
CA ASP A 168 -12.20 -2.77 14.62
C ASP A 168 -13.19 -3.75 13.99
N PRO A 169 -13.15 -5.05 14.38
CA PRO A 169 -14.05 -6.07 13.83
C PRO A 169 -15.54 -5.77 14.05
N SER A 170 -15.91 -4.95 15.04
CA SER A 170 -17.31 -4.62 15.33
C SER A 170 -17.95 -3.74 14.24
N ARG A 171 -17.12 -3.09 13.41
CA ARG A 171 -17.55 -2.23 12.29
C ARG A 171 -17.50 -2.94 10.95
N ALA A 172 -17.04 -4.19 10.91
CA ALA A 172 -16.86 -4.95 9.69
C ALA A 172 -18.20 -5.34 9.06
N ILE A 173 -18.33 -5.11 7.75
CA ILE A 173 -19.51 -5.48 6.96
C ILE A 173 -19.06 -6.42 5.85
N PRO A 174 -19.49 -7.69 5.86
CA PRO A 174 -19.13 -8.64 4.82
C PRO A 174 -19.77 -8.30 3.49
N LEU A 175 -19.02 -8.54 2.41
CA LEU A 175 -19.61 -8.54 1.07
C LEU A 175 -20.58 -9.73 0.92
N PRO A 176 -21.72 -9.54 0.26
CA PRO A 176 -22.57 -10.64 -0.16
C PRO A 176 -21.79 -11.70 -0.95
N GLU A 177 -22.22 -12.95 -0.83
CA GLU A 177 -21.69 -14.04 -1.64
C GLU A 177 -21.86 -13.71 -3.13
N GLY A 178 -20.77 -13.80 -3.90
CA GLY A 178 -20.78 -13.58 -5.35
C GLY A 178 -20.48 -12.16 -5.86
N ILE A 179 -20.26 -11.16 -4.99
CA ILE A 179 -19.81 -9.82 -5.42
C ILE A 179 -18.28 -9.76 -5.47
N GLY A 180 -17.71 -9.58 -6.66
CA GLY A 180 -16.27 -9.41 -6.90
C GLY A 180 -15.79 -10.24 -8.10
N PRO A 181 -14.68 -9.85 -8.78
CA PRO A 181 -14.14 -10.67 -9.86
C PRO A 181 -13.71 -12.03 -9.29
N ARG A 182 -14.19 -13.13 -9.89
CA ARG A 182 -13.58 -14.45 -9.68
C ARG A 182 -12.12 -14.39 -10.16
N PRO A 183 -11.23 -15.17 -9.53
CA PRO A 183 -9.81 -15.21 -9.90
C PRO A 183 -9.60 -15.48 -11.39
#